data_AF-A0A1Q9CYU3-F1
#
_entry.id   AF-A0A1Q9CYU3-F1
#
_cell.length_a   1.000
_cell.length_b   1.000
_cell.length_c   1.000
_cell.angle_alpha   90.00
_cell.angle_beta   90.00
_cell.angle_gamma   90.00
#
_symmetry.space_group_name_H-M   'P 1'
#
loop_
_entity.id
_entity.type
_entity.pdbx_description
1 polymer ?
#
loop_
_entity_poly.entity_id
_entity_poly.type
_entity_poly.pdbx_seq_one_letter_code
_entity_poly.pdbx_strand_id
1 'polypeptide(L)'
;MCWPQVKCQAIGLLHACERALSKHAVKEDSESKGRPVTIVDLCSGKGFGSLVLACSFPDSQVIAVDLNPNMDLAHFGLCPNLSFREMNLESAATTGELVDMLMSRPQDGLVLLVGVHLCGMLSIHAARLFRQVPGPAALVLAPCCLDKRLPGIKQRAKRLGIDPYVYWCLKLLIEEVPASCRRELFQDDDMQTSRNSFVIGLKSGRH
;
A
#
# COMPACT_ATOMS: atom_id res chain seq x y z
N MET A 1 -17.70 -10.54 3.27
CA MET A 1 -17.91 -11.26 2.00
C MET A 1 -16.82 -12.33 1.91
N CYS A 2 -17.15 -13.61 1.71
CA CYS A 2 -16.12 -14.66 1.61
C CYS A 2 -15.75 -14.80 0.13
N TRP A 3 -14.56 -14.33 -0.26
CA TRP A 3 -14.07 -14.53 -1.61
C TRP A 3 -13.78 -16.04 -1.79
N PRO A 4 -14.21 -16.68 -2.91
CA PRO A 4 -13.70 -18.01 -3.25
C PRO A 4 -12.16 -17.98 -3.26
N GLN A 5 -11.48 -19.14 -3.19
CA GLN A 5 -10.01 -19.26 -3.26
C GLN A 5 -9.46 -18.77 -4.62
N VAL A 6 -9.55 -17.47 -4.86
CA VAL A 6 -9.13 -16.76 -6.05
C VAL A 6 -7.74 -16.28 -5.75
N LYS A 7 -6.77 -16.87 -6.45
CA LYS A 7 -5.38 -16.51 -6.27
C LYS A 7 -4.98 -15.37 -7.17
N CYS A 8 -5.02 -14.13 -6.68
CA CYS A 8 -4.65 -12.96 -7.46
C CYS A 8 -4.04 -11.84 -6.60
N GLN A 9 -3.44 -10.84 -7.25
CA GLN A 9 -2.79 -9.72 -6.58
C GLN A 9 -3.74 -8.88 -5.72
N ALA A 10 -5.00 -8.75 -6.14
CA ALA A 10 -6.01 -8.00 -5.38
C ALA A 10 -6.33 -8.69 -4.05
N ILE A 11 -6.34 -10.03 -4.02
CA ILE A 11 -6.52 -10.81 -2.77
C ILE A 11 -5.29 -10.72 -1.88
N GLY A 12 -4.08 -10.82 -2.46
CA GLY A 12 -2.85 -10.62 -1.67
C GLY A 12 -2.79 -9.21 -1.03
N LEU A 13 -3.22 -8.18 -1.77
CA LEU A 13 -3.34 -6.83 -1.25
C LEU A 13 -4.33 -6.75 -0.08
N LEU A 14 -5.50 -7.38 -0.22
CA LEU A 14 -6.50 -7.48 0.84
C LEU A 14 -5.91 -8.11 2.12
N HIS A 15 -5.28 -9.28 2.00
CA HIS A 15 -4.66 -9.96 3.14
C HIS A 15 -3.58 -9.10 3.82
N ALA A 16 -2.75 -8.41 3.03
CA ALA A 16 -1.72 -7.52 3.55
C ALA A 16 -2.33 -6.30 4.29
N CYS A 17 -3.45 -5.76 3.80
CA CYS A 17 -4.21 -4.71 4.49
C CYS A 17 -4.83 -5.20 5.81
N GLU A 18 -5.50 -6.35 5.81
CA GLU A 18 -6.06 -6.97 7.03
C GLU A 18 -4.97 -7.24 8.07
N ARG A 19 -3.79 -7.68 7.61
CA ARG A 19 -2.62 -7.89 8.45
C ARG A 19 -2.09 -6.59 9.06
N ALA A 20 -2.06 -5.50 8.28
CA ALA A 20 -1.66 -4.19 8.80
C ALA A 20 -2.68 -3.65 9.82
N LEU A 21 -3.98 -3.74 9.51
CA LEU A 21 -5.06 -3.27 10.37
C LEU A 21 -5.15 -4.03 11.68
N SER A 22 -5.10 -5.37 11.66
CA SER A 22 -5.14 -6.19 12.87
C SER A 22 -4.00 -5.85 13.84
N LYS A 23 -2.81 -5.53 13.32
CA LYS A 23 -1.66 -5.14 14.15
C LYS A 23 -1.76 -3.74 14.72
N HIS A 24 -2.57 -2.87 14.12
CA HIS A 24 -2.93 -1.57 14.70
C HIS A 24 -4.04 -1.68 15.74
N ALA A 25 -5.07 -2.50 15.48
CA ALA A 25 -6.20 -2.71 16.38
C ALA A 25 -5.80 -3.38 17.71
N VAL A 26 -4.85 -4.33 17.70
CA VAL A 26 -4.38 -5.02 18.92
C VAL A 26 -3.66 -4.09 19.93
N LYS A 27 -3.28 -2.87 19.53
CA LYS A 27 -2.59 -1.92 20.41
C LYS A 27 -3.53 -1.01 21.20
N GLU A 28 -4.83 -0.97 20.90
CA GLU A 28 -5.79 -0.08 21.55
C GLU A 28 -6.91 -0.91 22.18
N ASP A 29 -7.23 -0.61 23.45
CA ASP A 29 -8.13 -1.37 24.30
C ASP A 29 -9.51 -1.66 23.68
N SER A 30 -10.12 -2.72 24.23
CA SER A 30 -11.33 -3.45 23.83
C SER A 30 -12.66 -2.67 23.72
N GLU A 31 -12.63 -1.34 23.62
CA GLU A 31 -13.83 -0.48 23.49
C GLU A 31 -13.90 0.32 22.17
N SER A 32 -12.90 0.21 21.29
CA SER A 32 -12.98 0.89 19.99
C SER A 32 -13.97 0.19 19.05
N LYS A 33 -15.20 0.72 18.98
CA LYS A 33 -15.98 0.63 17.73
C LYS A 33 -15.06 1.06 16.59
N GLY A 34 -14.95 0.22 15.56
CA GLY A 34 -13.91 0.29 14.53
C GLY A 34 -13.68 1.71 14.02
N ARG A 35 -12.45 2.22 14.19
CA ARG A 35 -12.07 3.55 13.68
C ARG A 35 -12.32 3.61 12.18
N PRO A 36 -12.78 4.75 11.65
CA PRO A 36 -12.87 4.95 10.21
C PRO A 36 -11.51 4.66 9.57
N VAL A 37 -11.48 3.91 8.46
CA VAL A 37 -10.24 3.63 7.73
C VAL A 37 -10.29 4.31 6.38
N THR A 38 -9.20 4.98 6.02
CA THR A 38 -8.96 5.48 4.67
C THR A 38 -7.82 4.67 4.06
N ILE A 39 -8.05 4.03 2.92
CA ILE A 39 -7.06 3.28 2.17
C ILE A 39 -6.74 4.05 0.89
N VAL A 40 -5.50 4.47 0.73
CA VAL A 40 -5.02 5.17 -0.47
C VAL A 40 -4.18 4.20 -1.30
N ASP A 41 -4.68 3.81 -2.47
CA ASP A 41 -4.05 2.86 -3.38
C ASP A 41 -3.22 3.58 -4.45
N LEU A 42 -1.91 3.59 -4.26
CA LEU A 42 -0.92 4.31 -5.07
C LEU A 42 -0.53 3.48 -6.30
N CYS A 43 -0.58 4.09 -7.49
CA CYS A 43 -0.45 3.40 -8.79
C CYS A 43 -1.53 2.33 -8.99
N SER A 44 -2.77 2.69 -8.67
CA SER A 44 -3.92 1.78 -8.72
C SER A 44 -4.21 1.21 -10.13
N GLY A 45 -3.71 1.84 -11.19
CA GLY A 45 -4.05 1.48 -12.56
C GLY A 45 -5.57 1.49 -12.76
N LYS A 46 -6.11 0.41 -13.34
CA LYS A 46 -7.57 0.29 -13.52
C LYS A 46 -8.35 0.10 -12.20
N GLY A 47 -7.70 0.06 -11.03
CA GLY A 47 -8.38 0.09 -9.74
C GLY A 47 -9.06 -1.21 -9.30
N PHE A 48 -8.74 -2.37 -9.89
CA PHE A 48 -9.31 -3.66 -9.43
C PHE A 48 -8.89 -4.03 -8.00
N GLY A 49 -7.66 -3.70 -7.60
CA GLY A 49 -7.23 -3.83 -6.20
C GLY A 49 -8.06 -2.94 -5.29
N SER A 50 -8.23 -1.68 -5.68
CA SER A 50 -9.07 -0.70 -4.98
C SER A 50 -10.53 -1.15 -4.87
N LEU A 51 -11.09 -1.77 -5.93
CA LEU A 51 -12.44 -2.32 -5.94
C LEU A 51 -12.60 -3.48 -4.93
N VAL A 52 -11.66 -4.43 -4.92
CA VAL A 52 -11.67 -5.53 -3.94
C VAL A 52 -11.58 -4.97 -2.52
N LEU A 53 -10.71 -3.99 -2.27
CA LEU A 53 -10.61 -3.32 -0.97
C LEU A 53 -11.91 -2.62 -0.59
N ALA A 54 -12.55 -1.89 -1.50
CA ALA A 54 -13.80 -1.19 -1.24
C ALA A 54 -14.95 -2.14 -0.89
N CYS A 55 -15.04 -3.28 -1.58
CA CYS A 55 -16.02 -4.34 -1.29
C CYS A 55 -15.75 -5.07 0.03
N SER A 56 -14.48 -5.29 0.37
CA SER A 56 -14.09 -5.99 1.60
C SER A 56 -14.14 -5.10 2.84
N PHE A 57 -13.99 -3.78 2.67
CA PHE A 57 -14.02 -2.78 3.74
C PHE A 57 -15.13 -1.73 3.48
N PRO A 58 -16.42 -2.11 3.60
CA PRO A 58 -17.54 -1.24 3.22
C PRO A 58 -17.64 0.05 4.04
N ASP A 59 -17.16 0.03 5.28
CA ASP A 59 -17.14 1.20 6.18
C ASP A 59 -15.88 2.07 6.02
N SER A 60 -15.01 1.73 5.08
CA SER A 60 -13.75 2.45 4.81
C SER A 60 -13.85 3.27 3.55
N GLN A 61 -13.14 4.39 3.49
CA GLN A 61 -12.95 5.15 2.25
C GLN A 61 -11.75 4.59 1.48
N VAL A 62 -11.94 4.23 0.21
CA VAL A 62 -10.86 3.82 -0.68
C VAL A 62 -10.63 4.88 -1.75
N ILE A 63 -9.38 5.33 -1.87
CA ILE A 63 -8.98 6.36 -2.82
C ILE A 63 -7.91 5.76 -3.73
N ALA A 64 -8.30 5.46 -4.96
CA ALA A 64 -7.40 5.00 -6.00
C ALA A 64 -6.66 6.21 -6.60
N VAL A 65 -5.33 6.14 -6.63
CA VAL A 65 -4.46 7.20 -7.14
C VAL A 65 -3.66 6.67 -8.33
N ASP A 66 -3.70 7.38 -9.46
CA ASP A 66 -2.88 7.07 -10.63
C ASP A 66 -2.62 8.33 -11.47
N LEU A 67 -1.64 8.28 -12.37
CA LEU A 67 -1.32 9.38 -13.27
C LEU A 67 -2.26 9.44 -14.47
N ASN A 68 -2.86 8.33 -14.89
CA ASN A 68 -3.66 8.27 -16.11
C ASN A 68 -5.16 8.45 -15.84
N PRO A 69 -5.76 9.63 -16.08
CA PRO A 69 -7.20 9.83 -15.88
C PRO A 69 -8.07 9.16 -16.95
N ASN A 70 -7.48 8.69 -18.06
CA ASN A 70 -8.21 8.16 -19.22
C ASN A 70 -8.45 6.64 -19.12
N MET A 71 -8.32 6.06 -17.94
CA MET A 71 -8.61 4.65 -17.73
C MET A 71 -10.12 4.39 -17.72
N ASP A 72 -10.55 3.21 -18.15
CA ASP A 72 -11.93 2.78 -17.98
C ASP A 72 -12.17 2.44 -16.50
N LEU A 73 -12.87 3.35 -15.83
CA LEU A 73 -13.20 3.28 -14.41
C LEU A 73 -14.71 3.10 -14.17
N ALA A 74 -15.47 2.60 -15.15
CA ALA A 74 -16.94 2.47 -15.03
C ALA A 74 -17.38 1.70 -13.76
N HIS A 75 -16.56 0.74 -13.31
CA HIS A 75 -16.82 -0.07 -12.12
C HIS A 75 -16.68 0.71 -10.80
N PHE A 76 -16.06 1.90 -10.78
CA PHE A 76 -16.00 2.73 -9.58
C PHE A 76 -17.39 3.18 -9.14
N GLY A 77 -18.31 3.37 -10.10
CA GLY A 77 -19.71 3.71 -9.80
C GLY A 77 -20.49 2.62 -9.07
N LEU A 78 -19.93 1.42 -8.91
CA LEU A 78 -20.54 0.31 -8.17
C LEU A 78 -20.28 0.38 -6.66
N CYS A 79 -19.30 1.17 -6.22
CA CYS A 79 -18.89 1.25 -4.83
C CYS A 79 -18.91 2.71 -4.33
N PRO A 80 -19.86 3.09 -3.46
CA PRO A 80 -19.99 4.49 -3.00
C PRO A 80 -18.79 4.97 -2.17
N ASN A 81 -18.00 4.04 -1.63
CA ASN A 81 -16.82 4.30 -0.83
C ASN A 81 -15.50 4.27 -1.64
N LEU A 82 -15.57 4.13 -2.96
CA LEU A 82 -14.42 4.13 -3.85
C LEU A 82 -14.38 5.39 -4.71
N SER A 83 -13.23 6.05 -4.76
CA SER A 83 -13.02 7.25 -5.59
C SER A 83 -11.66 7.23 -6.29
N PHE A 84 -11.54 7.95 -7.40
CA PHE A 84 -10.30 8.10 -8.16
C PHE A 84 -9.72 9.51 -8.01
N ARG A 85 -8.39 9.62 -7.95
CA ARG A 85 -7.65 10.88 -7.97
C ARG A 85 -6.46 10.77 -8.93
N GLU A 86 -6.39 11.72 -9.87
CA GLU A 86 -5.23 11.87 -10.73
C GLU A 86 -4.09 12.52 -9.93
N MET A 87 -2.97 11.81 -9.77
CA MET A 87 -1.76 12.36 -9.14
C MET A 87 -0.49 11.73 -9.73
N ASN A 88 0.58 12.52 -9.80
CA ASN A 88 1.88 12.05 -10.23
C ASN A 88 2.81 11.75 -9.04
N LEU A 89 2.93 10.48 -8.65
CA LEU A 89 3.80 10.03 -7.55
C LEU A 89 5.28 10.45 -7.66
N GLU A 90 5.78 10.79 -8.85
CA GLU A 90 7.15 11.28 -9.04
C GLU A 90 7.27 12.81 -8.87
N SER A 91 6.15 13.53 -8.84
CA SER A 91 6.10 14.98 -8.67
C SER A 91 6.39 15.39 -7.23
N ALA A 92 7.14 16.49 -7.08
CA ALA A 92 7.37 17.12 -5.78
C ALA A 92 6.09 17.65 -5.13
N ALA A 93 5.05 17.97 -5.92
CA ALA A 93 3.78 18.50 -5.43
C ALA A 93 2.92 17.43 -4.72
N THR A 94 3.11 16.15 -5.04
CA THR A 94 2.21 15.07 -4.58
C THR A 94 2.21 14.87 -3.08
N THR A 95 3.31 15.19 -2.37
CA THR A 95 3.30 15.21 -0.91
C THR A 95 2.26 16.21 -0.38
N GLY A 96 2.20 17.42 -0.95
CA GLY A 96 1.23 18.44 -0.58
C GLY A 96 -0.19 18.04 -0.94
N GLU A 97 -0.40 17.56 -2.17
CA GLU A 97 -1.71 17.10 -2.64
C GLU A 97 -2.27 15.97 -1.76
N LEU A 98 -1.43 15.02 -1.35
CA LEU A 98 -1.82 13.93 -0.48
C LEU A 98 -2.07 14.41 0.96
N VAL A 99 -1.30 15.38 1.47
CA VAL A 99 -1.58 16.02 2.76
C VAL A 99 -2.94 16.70 2.73
N ASP A 100 -3.21 17.56 1.75
CA ASP A 100 -4.47 18.29 1.64
C ASP A 100 -5.66 17.33 1.55
N MET A 101 -5.52 16.27 0.75
CA MET A 101 -6.50 15.19 0.66
C MET A 101 -6.74 14.56 2.04
N LEU A 102 -5.69 14.17 2.75
CA LEU A 102 -5.82 13.50 4.06
C LEU A 102 -6.28 14.42 5.18
N MET A 103 -6.07 15.73 5.08
CA MET A 103 -6.56 16.72 6.05
C MET A 103 -8.05 17.00 5.90
N SER A 104 -8.62 16.76 4.71
CA SER A 104 -10.05 16.93 4.45
C SER A 104 -10.95 15.82 5.05
N ARG A 105 -10.36 14.78 5.64
CA ARG A 105 -11.05 13.62 6.20
C ARG A 105 -11.27 13.75 7.72
N PRO A 106 -12.14 12.93 8.34
CA PRO A 106 -12.24 12.81 9.79
C PRO A 106 -10.90 12.46 10.44
N GLN A 107 -10.50 13.23 11.44
CA GLN A 107 -9.13 13.19 12.00
C GLN A 107 -8.86 11.96 12.89
N ASP A 108 -9.89 11.24 13.30
CA ASP A 108 -9.84 10.07 14.18
C ASP A 108 -9.67 8.74 13.43
N GLY A 109 -9.62 8.77 12.10
CA GLY A 109 -9.50 7.57 11.27
C GLY A 109 -8.07 7.12 10.98
N LEU A 110 -7.85 5.81 10.81
CA LEU A 110 -6.58 5.24 10.36
C LEU A 110 -6.39 5.47 8.86
N VAL A 111 -5.15 5.76 8.44
CA VAL A 111 -4.78 5.82 7.01
C VAL A 111 -3.80 4.72 6.68
N LEU A 112 -4.12 3.97 5.63
CA LEU A 112 -3.24 3.01 5.00
C LEU A 112 -2.81 3.58 3.64
N LEU A 113 -1.51 3.72 3.43
CA LEU A 113 -0.97 3.87 2.09
C LEU A 113 -0.64 2.49 1.55
N VAL A 114 -1.21 2.15 0.41
CA VAL A 114 -1.01 0.84 -0.21
C VAL A 114 -0.55 1.03 -1.65
N GLY A 115 0.11 0.03 -2.21
CA GLY A 115 0.42 0.06 -3.63
C GLY A 115 0.96 -1.26 -4.13
N VAL A 116 0.34 -1.77 -5.18
CA VAL A 116 0.75 -2.97 -5.90
C VAL A 116 1.31 -2.55 -7.25
N HIS A 117 2.24 -3.32 -7.81
CA HIS A 117 2.86 -3.03 -9.10
C HIS A 117 3.69 -1.75 -9.17
N LEU A 118 4.00 -1.13 -8.04
CA LEU A 118 4.94 -0.01 -7.99
C LEU A 118 6.30 -0.43 -8.57
N CYS A 119 6.55 -0.01 -9.81
CA CYS A 119 7.71 -0.43 -10.59
C CYS A 119 8.91 0.47 -10.27
N GLY A 120 10.04 -0.15 -9.93
CA GLY A 120 11.29 0.56 -9.70
C GLY A 120 11.15 1.72 -8.71
N MET A 121 11.53 2.93 -9.14
CA MET A 121 11.45 4.16 -8.33
C MET A 121 10.08 4.44 -7.73
N LEU A 122 8.96 4.02 -8.33
CA LEU A 122 7.62 4.29 -7.78
C LEU A 122 7.46 3.70 -6.38
N SER A 123 8.07 2.54 -6.10
CA SER A 123 8.00 1.93 -4.77
C SER A 123 8.84 2.68 -3.73
N ILE A 124 9.95 3.30 -4.16
CA ILE A 124 10.71 4.25 -3.35
C ILE A 124 9.88 5.52 -3.10
N HIS A 125 9.25 6.09 -4.13
CA HIS A 125 8.42 7.29 -3.99
C HIS A 125 7.26 7.05 -3.03
N ALA A 126 6.56 5.92 -3.12
CA ALA A 126 5.50 5.54 -2.18
C ALA A 126 6.01 5.44 -0.73
N ALA A 127 7.15 4.79 -0.50
CA ALA A 127 7.75 4.71 0.83
C ALA A 127 8.20 6.09 1.36
N ARG A 128 8.68 6.97 0.48
CA ARG A 128 9.01 8.36 0.83
C ARG A 128 7.78 9.17 1.19
N LEU A 129 6.67 9.02 0.48
CA LEU A 129 5.40 9.65 0.84
C LEU A 129 4.95 9.21 2.23
N PHE A 130 5.02 7.92 2.54
CA PHE A 130 4.71 7.41 3.89
C PHE A 130 5.55 8.07 5.00
N ARG A 131 6.81 8.39 4.71
CA ARG A 131 7.71 9.08 5.64
C ARG A 131 7.38 10.57 5.77
N GLN A 132 7.05 11.23 4.67
CA GLN A 132 6.89 12.69 4.61
C GLN A 132 5.47 13.15 4.98
N VAL A 133 4.46 12.36 4.65
CA VAL A 133 3.06 12.69 4.91
C VAL A 133 2.71 12.34 6.36
N PRO A 134 2.27 13.31 7.18
CA PRO A 134 1.67 13.03 8.49
C PRO A 134 0.30 12.37 8.31
N GLY A 135 -0.07 11.45 9.22
CA GLY A 135 -1.39 10.79 9.19
C GLY A 135 -1.37 9.29 8.86
N PRO A 136 -0.69 8.82 7.80
CA PRO A 136 -0.52 7.40 7.50
C PRO A 136 -0.04 6.59 8.69
N ALA A 137 -0.90 5.69 9.17
CA ALA A 137 -0.61 4.74 10.24
C ALA A 137 0.20 3.56 9.71
N ALA A 138 -0.10 3.12 8.48
CA ALA A 138 0.54 1.97 7.86
C ALA A 138 0.86 2.19 6.37
N LEU A 139 1.86 1.44 5.92
CA LEU A 139 2.31 1.30 4.54
C LEU A 139 2.26 -0.18 4.15
N VAL A 140 1.70 -0.50 2.98
CA VAL A 140 1.68 -1.85 2.41
C VAL A 140 2.11 -1.79 0.93
N LEU A 141 3.30 -2.28 0.61
CA LEU A 141 3.81 -2.25 -0.78
C LEU A 141 4.08 -3.66 -1.31
N ALA A 142 3.54 -3.97 -2.48
CA ALA A 142 3.98 -5.11 -3.29
C ALA A 142 4.65 -4.59 -4.58
N PRO A 143 5.96 -4.30 -4.54
CA PRO A 143 6.68 -3.93 -5.76
C PRO A 143 6.64 -5.10 -6.74
N CYS A 144 6.63 -4.84 -8.04
CA CYS A 144 6.68 -5.92 -9.02
C CYS A 144 7.96 -5.90 -9.87
N CYS A 145 8.50 -4.73 -10.19
CA CYS A 145 9.67 -4.65 -11.07
C CYS A 145 10.92 -4.20 -10.31
N LEU A 146 12.03 -4.90 -10.56
CA LEU A 146 13.36 -4.41 -10.22
C LEU A 146 13.69 -3.21 -11.09
N ASP A 147 14.08 -2.09 -10.48
CA ASP A 147 14.54 -0.95 -11.25
C ASP A 147 15.87 -1.30 -11.93
N LYS A 148 15.89 -1.30 -13.27
CA LYS A 148 17.12 -1.53 -14.04
C LYS A 148 18.14 -0.40 -13.84
N ARG A 149 17.69 0.79 -13.40
CA ARG A 149 18.53 1.95 -13.08
C ARG A 149 19.23 1.83 -11.74
N LEU A 150 18.84 0.88 -10.88
CA LEU A 150 19.51 0.64 -9.60
C LEU A 150 20.61 -0.42 -9.78
N PRO A 151 21.88 -0.02 -9.96
CA PRO A 151 22.95 -0.96 -10.18
C PRO A 151 23.15 -1.85 -8.95
N GLY A 152 23.50 -3.11 -9.21
CA GLY A 152 24.00 -4.01 -8.17
C GLY A 152 22.94 -4.76 -7.37
N ILE A 153 21.63 -4.58 -7.59
CA ILE A 153 20.59 -5.39 -6.93
C ILE A 153 20.82 -6.89 -7.18
N LYS A 154 20.92 -7.30 -8.44
CA LYS A 154 21.18 -8.71 -8.81
C LYS A 154 22.51 -9.23 -8.27
N GLN A 155 23.55 -8.42 -8.29
CA GLN A 155 24.88 -8.81 -7.80
C GLN A 155 24.90 -8.98 -6.27
N ARG A 156 24.25 -8.07 -5.53
CA ARG A 156 24.10 -8.15 -4.08
C ARG A 156 23.24 -9.34 -3.67
N ALA A 157 22.11 -9.54 -4.33
CA ALA A 157 21.25 -10.70 -4.12
C ALA A 157 22.02 -12.02 -4.34
N LYS A 158 22.77 -12.13 -5.45
CA LYS A 158 23.63 -13.29 -5.74
C LYS A 158 24.68 -13.54 -4.64
N ARG A 159 25.34 -12.49 -4.13
CA ARG A 159 26.33 -12.61 -3.04
C ARG A 159 25.71 -13.09 -1.73
N LEU A 160 24.44 -12.77 -1.50
CA LEU A 160 23.69 -13.18 -0.32
C LEU A 160 22.95 -14.51 -0.50
N GLY A 161 22.99 -15.10 -1.71
CA GLY A 161 22.29 -16.35 -2.00
C GLY A 161 20.76 -16.25 -1.98
N ILE A 162 20.20 -15.05 -2.16
CA ILE A 162 18.75 -14.82 -2.15
C ILE A 162 18.24 -14.34 -3.50
N ASP A 163 16.93 -14.51 -3.71
CA ASP A 163 16.26 -14.02 -4.92
C ASP A 163 16.35 -12.48 -5.05
N PRO A 164 16.66 -11.93 -6.24
CA PRO A 164 16.78 -10.48 -6.44
C PRO A 164 15.54 -9.67 -6.09
N TYR A 165 14.34 -10.23 -6.27
CA TYR A 165 13.09 -9.59 -5.88
C TYR A 165 12.91 -9.57 -4.35
N VAL A 166 13.25 -10.67 -3.67
CA VAL A 166 13.28 -10.69 -2.19
C VAL A 166 14.29 -9.66 -1.66
N TYR A 167 15.50 -9.61 -2.24
CA TYR A 167 16.50 -8.59 -1.88
C TYR A 167 15.95 -7.17 -2.06
N TRP A 168 15.21 -6.92 -3.15
CA TRP A 168 14.59 -5.62 -3.39
C TRP A 168 13.55 -5.24 -2.33
N CYS A 169 12.69 -6.18 -1.95
CA CYS A 169 11.72 -5.94 -0.89
C CYS A 169 12.40 -5.67 0.46
N LEU A 170 13.46 -6.43 0.79
CA LEU A 170 14.27 -6.19 1.98
C LEU A 170 14.94 -4.81 1.95
N LYS A 171 15.46 -4.40 0.79
CA LYS A 171 16.07 -3.08 0.61
C LYS A 171 15.04 -1.97 0.89
N LEU A 172 13.85 -2.04 0.29
CA LEU A 172 12.77 -1.08 0.56
C LEU A 172 12.40 -1.05 2.05
N LEU A 173 12.23 -2.23 2.66
CA LEU A 173 11.87 -2.36 4.07
C LEU A 173 12.91 -1.74 5.01
N ILE A 174 14.20 -1.93 4.72
CA ILE A 174 15.29 -1.51 5.60
C ILE A 174 15.67 -0.04 5.38
N GLU A 175 15.76 0.38 4.11
CA GLU A 175 16.29 1.69 3.73
C GLU A 175 15.21 2.77 3.63
N GLU A 176 14.00 2.44 3.16
CA GLU A 176 12.96 3.45 2.87
C GLU A 176 11.87 3.55 3.96
N VAL A 177 11.49 2.42 4.56
CA VAL A 177 10.55 2.44 5.71
C VAL A 177 11.30 2.92 6.96
N PRO A 178 10.82 3.92 7.73
CA PRO A 178 11.56 4.44 8.90
C PRO A 178 11.88 3.37 9.96
N ALA A 179 13.04 3.49 10.63
CA ALA A 179 13.46 2.54 11.67
C ALA A 179 12.62 2.60 12.94
N SER A 180 11.93 3.72 13.16
CA SER A 180 10.94 3.90 14.21
C SER A 180 9.63 3.13 13.95
N CYS A 181 9.41 2.66 12.72
CA CYS A 181 8.24 1.84 12.38
C CYS A 181 8.50 0.37 12.70
N ARG A 182 7.44 -0.35 13.09
CA ARG A 182 7.47 -1.80 13.02
C ARG A 182 7.48 -2.18 11.54
N ARG A 183 8.48 -2.98 11.17
CA ARG A 183 8.76 -3.40 9.79
C ARG A 183 8.48 -4.88 9.65
N GLU A 184 7.87 -5.26 8.55
CA GLU A 184 7.60 -6.65 8.24
C GLU A 184 7.71 -6.91 6.73
N LEU A 185 8.27 -8.06 6.39
CA LEU A 185 8.14 -8.66 5.07
C LEU A 185 7.16 -9.81 5.17
N PHE A 186 6.02 -9.70 4.51
CA PHE A 186 4.97 -10.71 4.46
C PHE A 186 4.99 -11.39 3.09
N GLN A 187 4.81 -12.71 3.02
CA GLN A 187 4.66 -13.44 1.76
C GLN A 187 3.28 -14.07 1.72
N ASP A 188 2.60 -13.95 0.59
CA ASP A 188 1.25 -14.45 0.39
C ASP A 188 1.20 -15.59 -0.64
N ASP A 189 0.92 -16.81 -0.20
CA ASP A 189 0.87 -18.01 -1.06
C ASP A 189 -0.42 -18.10 -1.91
N ASP A 190 -1.37 -17.21 -1.66
CA ASP A 190 -2.55 -17.01 -2.51
C ASP A 190 -2.29 -16.04 -3.66
N MET A 191 -1.08 -15.49 -3.80
CA MET A 191 -0.66 -14.87 -5.07
C MET A 191 -0.04 -15.92 -6.00
N GLN A 192 -0.61 -16.09 -7.19
CA GLN A 192 -0.10 -17.00 -8.24
C GLN A 192 1.26 -16.60 -8.85
N THR A 193 1.90 -15.55 -8.36
CA THR A 193 3.14 -15.01 -8.90
C THR A 193 4.28 -15.22 -7.92
N SER A 194 5.49 -15.44 -8.43
CA SER A 194 6.72 -15.45 -7.61
C SER A 194 7.03 -14.09 -6.97
N ARG A 195 6.28 -13.05 -7.33
CA ARG A 195 6.33 -11.71 -6.75
C ARG A 195 5.21 -11.53 -5.73
N ASN A 196 5.26 -12.32 -4.67
CA ASN A 196 4.22 -12.40 -3.64
C ASN A 196 4.61 -11.79 -2.29
N SER A 197 5.64 -10.95 -2.27
CA SER A 197 6.13 -10.31 -1.05
C SER A 197 5.56 -8.90 -0.88
N PHE A 198 5.07 -8.62 0.33
CA PHE A 198 4.60 -7.33 0.78
C PHE A 198 5.56 -6.73 1.82
N VAL A 199 5.98 -5.50 1.58
CA VAL A 199 6.70 -4.66 2.52
C VAL A 199 5.66 -3.91 3.36
N ILE A 200 5.64 -4.18 4.66
CA ILE A 200 4.71 -3.56 5.60
C ILE A 200 5.47 -2.69 6.60
N GLY A 201 5.06 -1.43 6.71
CA GLY A 201 5.56 -0.47 7.70
C GLY A 201 4.43 0.06 8.57
N LEU A 202 4.57 -0.02 9.90
CA LEU A 202 3.53 0.42 10.85
C LEU A 202 4.13 1.48 11.78
N LYS A 203 3.54 2.69 11.82
CA LYS A 203 3.91 3.72 12.79
C LYS A 203 3.35 3.35 14.16
N SER A 204 4.11 3.59 15.23
CA SER A 204 3.55 3.45 16.58
C SER A 204 2.57 4.60 16.81
N GLY A 205 1.31 4.29 17.11
CA GLY A 205 0.26 5.27 17.33
C GLY A 205 0.62 6.26 18.43
N ARG A 206 1.05 7.45 18.03
CA ARG A 206 0.99 8.71 18.78
C ARG A 206 0.77 9.79 17.73
N HIS A 207 -0.47 10.28 17.66
CA HIS A 207 -0.77 11.59 17.10
C HIS A 207 -0.42 12.63 18.17
#